data_AF-A0A8H7E7G1-F1
#
_entry.id   AF-A0A8H7E7G1-F1
#
_cell.length_a   1.000
_cell.length_b   1.000
_cell.length_c   1.000
_cell.angle_alpha   90.00
_cell.angle_beta   90.00
_cell.angle_gamma   90.00
#
_symmetry.space_group_name_H-M   'P 1'
#
loop_
_entity.id
_entity.type
_entity.pdbx_description
1 polymer ?
#
loop_
_entity_poly.entity_id
_entity_poly.type
_entity_poly.pdbx_seq_one_letter_code
_entity_poly.pdbx_strand_id
1 'polypeptide(L)'
;MENQTCSALACHQPLRNVLEWSPFRIDALGIITMIGSDQVESAVGRLVNSRYVEYLPLLGAFAIASDQFADARSGYALYNITDGITTTDLAGWFVRWCSAQKFAKSDSTVRWSVDTRPWSLERYWRDRLTATLICIVTNGFLVALTILQGDWWGFANALSMVVSVLVRAHVLEQNRTALDLAARKGFDMSNGTESKFLVVLSDSRMIAMHAPSGLVQACFVQKPQPQDPRLYYTVRMIGWASFAVQAVSLGMSGLATQIITVLLMVSATVLMHFQVGCDDTIIGRRLKAQQHERGGTRRQDLYVSLQLEEHEEESMLRWNLMPHKTPVPASERWWREYYEKKKEFGDREKNLEKKVSVSVVVDPCGSV
;
A
#
# COMPACT_ATOMS: atom_id res chain seq x y z
N MET A 1 56.79 -15.90 2.23
CA MET A 1 56.32 -17.29 2.21
C MET A 1 55.51 -17.51 3.48
N GLU A 2 54.22 -17.23 3.42
CA GLU A 2 53.29 -17.54 4.51
C GLU A 2 52.34 -18.57 3.93
N ASN A 3 52.55 -19.83 4.32
CA ASN A 3 51.68 -20.94 3.96
C ASN A 3 50.33 -20.74 4.67
N GLN A 4 49.41 -20.05 4.01
CA GLN A 4 47.99 -20.20 4.33
C GLN A 4 47.55 -21.57 3.83
N THR A 5 47.43 -22.49 4.77
CA THR A 5 46.73 -23.76 4.60
C THR A 5 45.32 -23.48 4.11
N CYS A 6 45.13 -23.53 2.79
CA CYS A 6 43.81 -23.61 2.19
C CYS A 6 43.17 -24.89 2.70
N SER A 7 42.10 -24.78 3.49
CA SER A 7 41.28 -25.92 3.86
C SER A 7 40.81 -26.62 2.57
N ALA A 8 40.84 -27.95 2.52
CA ALA A 8 40.63 -28.74 1.29
C ALA A 8 39.32 -28.41 0.54
N LEU A 9 38.32 -27.83 1.22
CA LEU A 9 37.07 -27.34 0.63
C LEU A 9 37.22 -26.03 -0.17
N ALA A 10 38.19 -25.18 0.16
CA ALA A 10 38.39 -23.87 -0.50
C ALA A 10 39.18 -23.96 -1.83
N CYS A 11 39.92 -25.06 -2.07
CA CYS A 11 40.72 -25.23 -3.28
C CYS A 11 39.94 -25.71 -4.52
N HIS A 12 38.70 -26.19 -4.35
CA HIS A 12 37.90 -26.78 -5.44
C HIS A 12 36.60 -26.04 -5.76
N GLN A 13 36.60 -24.72 -5.57
CA GLN A 13 35.40 -23.95 -5.89
C GLN A 13 35.42 -23.45 -7.35
N PRO A 14 34.37 -23.73 -8.14
CA PRO A 14 34.40 -23.55 -9.59
C PRO A 14 34.39 -22.08 -10.02
N LEU A 15 33.93 -21.16 -9.15
CA LEU A 15 33.81 -19.73 -9.47
C LEU A 15 34.79 -18.84 -8.70
N ARG A 16 35.84 -19.42 -8.11
CA ARG A 16 36.83 -18.67 -7.31
C ARG A 16 37.51 -17.55 -8.10
N ASN A 17 37.75 -17.74 -9.40
CA ASN A 17 38.34 -16.71 -10.29
C ASN A 17 37.49 -15.43 -10.38
N VAL A 18 36.17 -15.53 -10.15
CA VAL A 18 35.26 -14.37 -10.17
C VAL A 18 35.40 -13.54 -8.89
N LEU A 19 35.83 -14.14 -7.78
CA LEU A 19 36.05 -13.44 -6.51
C LEU A 19 37.25 -12.48 -6.59
N GLU A 20 38.29 -12.85 -7.33
CA GLU A 20 39.50 -12.03 -7.53
C GLU A 20 39.29 -10.88 -8.53
N TRP A 21 38.16 -10.86 -9.23
CA TRP A 21 37.84 -9.83 -10.21
C TRP A 21 37.39 -8.53 -9.53
N SER A 22 38.30 -7.56 -9.44
CA SER A 22 38.01 -6.23 -8.86
C SER A 22 38.65 -5.07 -9.65
N PRO A 23 38.22 -4.79 -10.89
CA PRO A 23 38.76 -3.69 -11.69
C PRO A 23 38.50 -2.28 -11.13
N PHE A 24 37.52 -2.12 -10.23
CA PHE A 24 37.17 -0.85 -9.59
C PHE A 24 36.54 -1.09 -8.21
N ARG A 25 36.50 -0.04 -7.38
CA ARG A 25 35.87 -0.05 -6.05
C ARG A 25 34.53 0.68 -6.13
N ILE A 26 33.43 -0.01 -5.86
CA ILE A 26 32.11 0.61 -5.71
C ILE A 26 31.82 0.81 -4.22
N ASP A 27 31.34 1.98 -3.85
CA ASP A 27 30.70 2.18 -2.56
C ASP A 27 29.22 1.76 -2.63
N ALA A 28 28.97 0.45 -2.56
CA ALA A 28 27.63 -0.11 -2.59
C ALA A 28 26.83 0.18 -1.30
N LEU A 29 27.50 0.63 -0.23
CA LEU A 29 26.88 0.94 1.05
C LEU A 29 25.98 2.17 0.94
N GLY A 30 26.48 3.28 0.41
CA GLY A 30 25.68 4.50 0.22
C GLY A 30 24.46 4.29 -0.67
N ILE A 31 24.58 3.44 -1.69
CA ILE A 31 23.48 3.07 -2.60
C ILE A 31 22.35 2.38 -1.85
N ILE A 32 22.66 1.47 -0.92
CA ILE A 32 21.64 0.68 -0.21
C ILE A 32 21.01 1.41 0.96
N THR A 33 21.75 2.33 1.58
CA THR A 33 21.26 3.07 2.75
C THR A 33 20.44 4.30 2.37
N MET A 34 20.73 4.98 1.26
CA MET A 34 20.01 6.22 0.90
C MET A 34 19.04 6.08 -0.27
N ILE A 35 19.32 5.22 -1.25
CA ILE A 35 18.52 5.19 -2.48
C ILE A 35 17.34 4.25 -2.26
N GLY A 36 16.11 4.74 -2.49
CA GLY A 36 14.93 3.90 -2.50
C GLY A 36 14.09 3.89 -1.21
N SER A 37 14.56 4.47 -0.09
CA SER A 37 13.83 4.40 1.20
C SER A 37 12.44 5.01 1.11
N ASP A 38 12.34 6.21 0.52
CA ASP A 38 11.06 6.93 0.36
C ASP A 38 10.11 6.17 -0.56
N GLN A 39 10.64 5.58 -1.63
CA GLN A 39 9.88 4.80 -2.60
C GLN A 39 9.34 3.51 -1.97
N VAL A 40 10.17 2.83 -1.17
CA VAL A 40 9.79 1.60 -0.45
C VAL A 40 8.78 1.93 0.63
N GLU A 41 9.01 2.97 1.42
CA GLU A 41 8.06 3.43 2.43
C GLU A 41 6.70 3.73 1.81
N SER A 42 6.69 4.48 0.70
CA SER A 42 5.46 4.83 -0.02
C SER A 42 4.76 3.60 -0.59
N ALA A 43 5.49 2.67 -1.22
CA ALA A 43 4.92 1.51 -1.89
C ALA A 43 4.43 0.43 -0.91
N VAL A 44 5.22 0.13 0.13
CA VAL A 44 4.94 -0.88 1.16
C VAL A 44 3.89 -0.37 2.14
N GLY A 45 3.94 0.91 2.51
CA GLY A 45 3.02 1.50 3.47
C GLY A 45 1.55 1.50 3.03
N ARG A 46 1.25 1.25 1.75
CA ARG A 46 -0.13 1.08 1.26
C ARG A 46 -0.85 -0.15 1.83
N LEU A 47 -0.09 -1.10 2.37
CA LEU A 47 -0.59 -2.39 2.89
C LEU A 47 -1.34 -3.26 1.85
N VAL A 48 -1.18 -2.97 0.56
CA VAL A 48 -1.71 -3.78 -0.56
C VAL A 48 -0.79 -4.98 -0.79
N ASN A 49 -1.37 -6.14 -1.14
CA ASN A 49 -0.59 -7.33 -1.48
C ASN A 49 -0.08 -7.23 -2.93
N SER A 50 1.18 -7.62 -3.15
CA SER A 50 1.70 -7.90 -4.48
C SER A 50 1.82 -9.40 -4.74
N ARG A 51 1.41 -9.85 -5.93
CA ARG A 51 1.56 -11.25 -6.35
C ARG A 51 3.01 -11.67 -6.62
N TYR A 52 3.85 -10.74 -7.05
CA TYR A 52 5.19 -11.05 -7.58
C TYR A 52 6.32 -10.48 -6.74
N VAL A 53 6.17 -9.27 -6.20
CA VAL A 53 7.29 -8.53 -5.58
C VAL A 53 7.23 -8.48 -4.06
N GLU A 54 6.18 -9.02 -3.45
CA GLU A 54 5.92 -8.97 -1.99
C GLU A 54 7.09 -9.48 -1.14
N TYR A 55 7.83 -10.48 -1.62
CA TYR A 55 8.94 -11.12 -0.92
C TYR A 55 10.31 -10.91 -1.59
N LEU A 56 10.42 -10.00 -2.55
CA LEU A 56 11.73 -9.67 -3.13
C LEU A 56 12.56 -8.80 -2.17
N PRO A 57 13.89 -8.92 -2.16
CA PRO A 57 14.72 -8.04 -1.36
C PRO A 57 14.59 -6.59 -1.87
N LEU A 58 14.23 -5.66 -0.99
CA LEU A 58 14.06 -4.25 -1.34
C LEU A 58 15.20 -3.41 -0.75
N LEU A 59 15.47 -2.26 -1.37
CA LEU A 59 16.29 -1.22 -0.77
C LEU A 59 15.63 -0.65 0.50
N GLY A 60 16.39 0.07 1.32
CA GLY A 60 15.82 0.77 2.47
C GLY A 60 15.12 -0.14 3.49
N ALA A 61 15.58 -1.38 3.69
CA ALA A 61 14.98 -2.31 4.67
C ALA A 61 14.91 -1.73 6.09
N PHE A 62 15.82 -0.80 6.44
CA PHE A 62 15.79 -0.06 7.69
C PHE A 62 14.51 0.77 7.87
N ALA A 63 13.88 1.26 6.80
CA ALA A 63 12.65 2.05 6.88
C ALA A 63 11.49 1.21 7.44
N ILE A 64 11.47 -0.09 7.09
CA ILE A 64 10.50 -1.05 7.64
C ILE A 64 10.84 -1.39 9.09
N ALA A 65 12.12 -1.62 9.40
CA ALA A 65 12.56 -1.84 10.79
C ALA A 65 12.27 -0.63 11.70
N SER A 66 12.27 0.58 11.14
CA SER A 66 11.97 1.83 11.82
C SER A 66 10.48 2.14 11.96
N ASP A 67 9.58 1.36 11.34
CA ASP A 67 8.13 1.60 11.26
C ASP A 67 7.74 2.89 10.51
N GLN A 68 8.67 3.49 9.76
CA GLN A 68 8.43 4.73 9.01
C GLN A 68 7.28 4.58 7.98
N PHE A 69 7.10 3.38 7.44
CA PHE A 69 6.01 3.08 6.50
C PHE A 69 4.60 3.18 7.10
N ALA A 70 4.49 3.15 8.42
CA ALA A 70 3.22 3.20 9.13
C ALA A 70 2.92 4.59 9.71
N ASP A 71 3.85 5.53 9.64
CA ASP A 71 3.69 6.88 10.19
C ASP A 71 2.70 7.71 9.36
N ALA A 72 1.98 8.61 10.04
CA ALA A 72 1.07 9.54 9.39
C ALA A 72 1.84 10.54 8.51
N ARG A 73 1.24 10.98 7.40
CA ARG A 73 1.82 12.01 6.51
C ARG A 73 0.95 13.25 6.52
N SER A 74 1.59 14.42 6.61
CA SER A 74 0.91 15.71 6.55
C SER A 74 0.44 16.07 5.14
N GLY A 75 -0.44 17.07 5.05
CA GLY A 75 -0.93 17.60 3.77
C GLY A 75 -2.22 16.93 3.28
N TYR A 76 -2.87 16.12 4.12
CA TYR A 76 -4.15 15.50 3.82
C TYR A 76 -5.20 16.01 4.81
N ALA A 77 -6.44 16.12 4.34
CA ALA A 77 -7.57 16.46 5.20
C ALA A 77 -8.76 15.59 4.83
N LEU A 78 -9.41 15.01 5.84
CA LEU A 78 -10.65 14.27 5.70
C LEU A 78 -11.78 15.09 6.30
N TYR A 79 -12.82 15.27 5.51
CA TYR A 79 -14.08 15.90 5.89
C TYR A 79 -15.13 14.80 5.93
N ASN A 80 -15.48 14.32 7.12
CA ASN A 80 -16.58 13.39 7.31
C ASN A 80 -17.88 14.20 7.28
N ILE A 81 -18.54 14.19 6.13
CA ILE A 81 -19.66 15.08 5.83
C ILE A 81 -20.89 14.63 6.62
N THR A 82 -21.14 13.32 6.67
CA THR A 82 -22.29 12.75 7.39
C THR A 82 -22.22 13.00 8.89
N ASP A 83 -21.03 12.90 9.50
CA ASP A 83 -20.86 13.15 10.94
C ASP A 83 -20.51 14.61 11.27
N GLY A 84 -20.31 15.47 10.27
CA GLY A 84 -19.95 16.88 10.48
C GLY A 84 -18.59 17.09 11.15
N ILE A 85 -17.62 16.19 10.96
CA ILE A 85 -16.29 16.25 11.58
C ILE A 85 -15.19 16.40 10.53
N THR A 86 -14.13 17.15 10.85
CA THR A 86 -12.94 17.25 10.01
C THR A 86 -11.70 16.83 10.79
N THR A 87 -10.74 16.21 10.09
CA THR A 87 -9.44 15.86 10.68
C THR A 87 -8.34 15.96 9.62
N THR A 88 -7.17 16.41 10.04
CA THR A 88 -5.93 16.40 9.24
C THR A 88 -5.01 15.24 9.59
N ASP A 89 -5.32 14.50 10.66
CA ASP A 89 -4.57 13.33 11.08
C ASP A 89 -5.25 12.07 10.51
N LEU A 90 -4.58 11.46 9.54
CA LEU A 90 -5.05 10.28 8.81
C LEU A 90 -4.06 9.14 8.97
N ALA A 91 -4.60 7.92 8.96
CA ALA A 91 -3.82 6.71 9.02
C ALA A 91 -2.80 6.66 7.86
N GLY A 92 -1.55 6.37 8.21
CA GLY A 92 -0.44 6.40 7.25
C GLY A 92 -0.65 5.51 6.02
N TRP A 93 -1.29 4.36 6.21
CA TRP A 93 -1.57 3.45 5.10
C TRP A 93 -2.55 4.03 4.09
N PHE A 94 -3.58 4.71 4.59
CA PHE A 94 -4.68 5.26 3.80
C PHE A 94 -4.17 6.41 2.92
N VAL A 95 -3.36 7.27 3.50
CA VAL A 95 -2.71 8.37 2.78
C VAL A 95 -1.82 7.84 1.65
N ARG A 96 -0.98 6.84 1.94
CA ARG A 96 -0.09 6.23 0.92
C ARG A 96 -0.87 5.52 -0.18
N TRP A 97 -1.97 4.84 0.18
CA TRP A 97 -2.87 4.26 -0.81
C TRP A 97 -3.46 5.34 -1.71
N CYS A 98 -3.94 6.46 -1.16
CA CYS A 98 -4.47 7.59 -1.93
C CYS A 98 -3.42 8.20 -2.86
N SER A 99 -2.17 8.39 -2.41
CA SER A 99 -1.09 8.93 -3.26
C SER A 99 -0.73 8.02 -4.43
N ALA A 100 -0.91 6.71 -4.27
CA ALA A 100 -0.59 5.71 -5.27
C ALA A 100 -1.65 5.59 -6.38
N GLN A 101 -2.89 5.98 -6.10
CA GLN A 101 -3.97 5.91 -7.08
C GLN A 101 -3.90 7.07 -8.08
N LYS A 102 -4.35 6.78 -9.31
CA LYS A 102 -4.51 7.81 -10.35
C LYS A 102 -5.94 8.34 -10.28
N PHE A 103 -6.13 9.41 -9.51
CA PHE A 103 -7.42 10.11 -9.44
C PHE A 103 -7.51 11.24 -10.47
N ALA A 104 -8.66 11.33 -11.13
CA ALA A 104 -9.06 12.50 -11.92
C ALA A 104 -9.29 13.71 -11.00
N LYS A 105 -9.06 14.91 -11.51
CA LYS A 105 -9.13 16.15 -10.71
C LYS A 105 -10.54 16.50 -10.22
N SER A 106 -11.57 16.04 -10.93
CA SER A 106 -12.94 16.55 -10.78
C SER A 106 -14.00 15.49 -10.49
N ASP A 107 -13.69 14.20 -10.55
CA ASP A 107 -14.73 13.16 -10.57
C ASP A 107 -14.23 11.74 -10.24
N SER A 108 -13.34 11.63 -9.25
CA SER A 108 -12.99 10.33 -8.69
C SER A 108 -13.81 10.07 -7.45
N THR A 109 -14.63 9.01 -7.50
CA THR A 109 -15.38 8.52 -6.34
C THR A 109 -14.87 7.14 -5.95
N VAL A 110 -14.67 6.90 -4.66
CA VAL A 110 -14.25 5.58 -4.13
C VAL A 110 -15.32 5.06 -3.19
N ARG A 111 -15.81 3.84 -3.45
CA ARG A 111 -16.69 3.14 -2.52
C ARG A 111 -15.90 2.08 -1.78
N TRP A 112 -15.93 2.15 -0.46
CA TRP A 112 -15.31 1.20 0.43
C TRP A 112 -16.34 0.20 0.91
N SER A 113 -16.00 -1.09 0.86
CA SER A 113 -16.81 -2.16 1.41
C SER A 113 -15.95 -3.11 2.23
N VAL A 114 -16.57 -3.79 3.19
CA VAL A 114 -15.93 -4.85 3.96
C VAL A 114 -16.54 -6.17 3.55
N ASP A 115 -15.72 -7.07 3.02
CA ASP A 115 -16.18 -8.41 2.71
C ASP A 115 -16.37 -9.22 4.00
N THR A 116 -17.59 -9.73 4.20
CA THR A 116 -17.97 -10.54 5.38
C THR A 116 -17.23 -11.87 5.39
N ARG A 117 -17.11 -12.50 4.21
CA ARG A 117 -16.24 -13.66 4.00
C ARG A 117 -14.88 -13.17 3.51
N PRO A 118 -13.77 -13.60 4.13
CA PRO A 118 -12.47 -13.35 3.53
C PRO A 118 -12.48 -13.95 2.13
N TRP A 119 -11.85 -13.25 1.20
CA TRP A 119 -11.74 -13.69 -0.18
C TRP A 119 -11.18 -15.11 -0.29
N SER A 120 -11.40 -15.78 -1.44
CA SER A 120 -11.08 -17.19 -1.60
C SER A 120 -9.66 -17.46 -1.10
N LEU A 121 -9.57 -18.27 -0.04
CA LEU A 121 -8.29 -18.67 0.54
C LEU A 121 -7.37 -19.18 -0.55
N GLU A 122 -7.93 -19.88 -1.55
CA GLU A 122 -7.21 -20.35 -2.73
C GLU A 122 -6.44 -19.24 -3.48
N ARG A 123 -7.07 -18.11 -3.84
CA ARG A 123 -6.32 -17.07 -4.60
C ARG A 123 -5.30 -16.38 -3.69
N TYR A 124 -5.61 -16.17 -2.41
CA TYR A 124 -4.64 -15.64 -1.43
C TYR A 124 -3.41 -16.55 -1.29
N TRP A 125 -3.61 -17.85 -1.13
CA TRP A 125 -2.54 -18.84 -1.04
C TRP A 125 -1.75 -18.94 -2.34
N ARG A 126 -2.41 -18.89 -3.49
CA ARG A 126 -1.74 -18.89 -4.80
C ARG A 126 -0.82 -17.69 -4.96
N ASP A 127 -1.28 -16.49 -4.64
CA ASP A 127 -0.47 -15.28 -4.78
C ASP A 127 0.72 -15.28 -3.81
N ARG A 128 0.50 -15.73 -2.57
CA ARG A 128 1.55 -15.92 -1.57
C ARG A 128 2.58 -16.96 -2.02
N LEU A 129 2.12 -18.08 -2.60
CA LEU A 129 2.99 -19.14 -3.09
C LEU A 129 3.81 -18.68 -4.30
N THR A 130 3.23 -17.92 -5.23
CA THR A 130 3.98 -17.35 -6.37
C THR A 130 5.06 -16.38 -5.90
N ALA A 131 4.74 -15.46 -4.99
CA ALA A 131 5.73 -14.54 -4.42
C ALA A 131 6.84 -15.31 -3.67
N THR A 132 6.48 -16.37 -2.94
CA THR A 132 7.43 -17.19 -2.17
C THR A 132 8.36 -17.96 -3.11
N LEU A 133 7.85 -18.56 -4.18
CA LEU A 133 8.66 -19.24 -5.19
C LEU A 133 9.65 -18.27 -5.86
N ILE A 134 9.19 -17.08 -6.25
CA ILE A 134 10.06 -16.05 -6.84
C ILE A 134 11.17 -15.65 -5.85
N CYS A 135 10.83 -15.47 -4.57
CA CYS A 135 11.79 -15.18 -3.52
C CYS A 135 12.82 -16.31 -3.31
N ILE A 136 12.38 -17.57 -3.28
CA ILE A 136 13.26 -18.74 -3.14
C ILE A 136 14.21 -18.82 -4.33
N VAL A 137 13.73 -18.65 -5.56
CA VAL A 137 14.57 -18.70 -6.75
C VAL A 137 15.58 -17.56 -6.75
N THR A 138 15.16 -16.32 -6.49
CA THR A 138 16.03 -15.15 -6.54
C THR A 138 17.07 -15.12 -5.41
N ASN A 139 16.65 -15.28 -4.15
CA ASN A 139 17.59 -15.31 -3.01
C ASN A 139 18.38 -16.62 -2.98
N GLY A 140 17.76 -17.75 -3.32
CA GLY A 140 18.45 -19.05 -3.37
C GLY A 140 19.54 -19.08 -4.43
N PHE A 141 19.33 -18.43 -5.58
CA PHE A 141 20.38 -18.22 -6.58
C PHE A 141 21.56 -17.43 -6.00
N LEU A 142 21.31 -16.34 -5.28
CA LEU A 142 22.35 -15.50 -4.68
C LEU A 142 23.13 -16.25 -3.59
N VAL A 143 22.43 -17.02 -2.75
CA VAL A 143 23.07 -17.91 -1.76
C VAL A 143 23.92 -18.99 -2.44
N ALA A 144 23.41 -19.65 -3.48
CA ALA A 144 24.16 -20.66 -4.21
C ALA A 144 25.42 -20.07 -4.88
N LEU A 145 25.29 -18.89 -5.49
CA LEU A 145 26.40 -18.17 -6.13
C LEU A 145 27.52 -17.88 -5.13
N THR A 146 27.18 -17.33 -3.96
CA THR A 146 28.16 -16.96 -2.92
C THR A 146 28.88 -18.19 -2.34
N ILE A 147 28.17 -19.30 -2.15
CA ILE A 147 28.77 -20.58 -1.75
C ILE A 147 29.73 -21.11 -2.83
N LEU A 148 29.34 -21.06 -4.11
CA LEU A 148 30.17 -21.52 -5.24
C LEU A 148 31.40 -20.64 -5.49
N GLN A 149 31.35 -19.36 -5.10
CA GLN A 149 32.47 -18.42 -5.17
C GLN A 149 33.40 -18.50 -3.95
N GLY A 150 32.88 -18.94 -2.80
CA GLY A 150 33.63 -18.95 -1.53
C GLY A 150 33.62 -17.63 -0.80
N ASP A 151 32.68 -16.75 -1.18
CA ASP A 151 32.52 -15.43 -0.61
C ASP A 151 31.68 -15.52 0.67
N TRP A 152 32.32 -15.74 1.81
CA TRP A 152 31.64 -15.81 3.11
C TRP A 152 30.98 -14.48 3.52
N TRP A 153 31.55 -13.35 3.10
CA TRP A 153 30.95 -12.04 3.30
C TRP A 153 29.71 -11.88 2.42
N GLY A 154 29.81 -12.29 1.15
CA GLY A 154 28.67 -12.38 0.24
C GLY A 154 27.55 -13.27 0.76
N PHE A 155 27.89 -14.43 1.34
CA PHE A 155 26.93 -15.34 1.96
C PHE A 155 26.23 -14.71 3.17
N ALA A 156 26.97 -14.02 4.05
CA ALA A 156 26.39 -13.31 5.18
C ALA A 156 25.42 -12.20 4.72
N ASN A 157 25.77 -11.48 3.65
CA ASN A 157 24.88 -10.50 3.02
C ASN A 157 23.60 -11.16 2.47
N ALA A 158 23.73 -12.27 1.74
CA ALA A 158 22.60 -13.02 1.20
C ALA A 158 21.64 -13.51 2.29
N LEU A 159 22.19 -14.08 3.37
CA LEU A 159 21.40 -14.55 4.51
C LEU A 159 20.69 -13.40 5.22
N SER A 160 21.38 -12.27 5.40
CA SER A 160 20.78 -11.08 5.97
C SER A 160 19.63 -10.53 5.12
N MET A 161 19.75 -10.55 3.79
CA MET A 161 18.64 -10.18 2.88
C MET A 161 17.41 -11.09 3.09
N VAL A 162 17.62 -12.40 3.23
CA VAL A 162 16.53 -13.35 3.52
C VAL A 162 15.85 -13.01 4.84
N VAL A 163 16.63 -12.74 5.90
CA VAL A 163 16.08 -12.32 7.20
C VAL A 163 15.29 -11.02 7.06
N SER A 164 15.80 -10.03 6.32
CA SER A 164 15.09 -8.75 6.08
C SER A 164 13.76 -8.94 5.34
N VAL A 165 13.70 -9.87 4.37
CA VAL A 165 12.44 -10.25 3.70
C VAL A 165 11.45 -10.88 4.69
N LEU A 166 11.92 -11.80 5.55
CA LEU A 166 11.06 -12.45 6.55
C LEU A 166 10.52 -11.45 7.58
N VAL A 167 11.38 -10.54 8.07
CA VAL A 167 10.99 -9.46 8.96
C VAL A 167 9.91 -8.59 8.33
N ARG A 168 10.12 -8.14 7.09
CA ARG A 168 9.11 -7.36 6.35
C ARG A 168 7.81 -8.14 6.20
N ALA A 169 7.87 -9.39 5.77
CA ALA A 169 6.69 -10.24 5.59
C ALA A 169 5.87 -10.34 6.88
N HIS A 170 6.54 -10.54 8.03
CA HIS A 170 5.88 -10.62 9.32
C HIS A 170 5.28 -9.26 9.76
N VAL A 171 6.05 -8.18 9.64
CA VAL A 171 5.61 -6.82 10.00
C VAL A 171 4.39 -6.38 9.18
N LEU A 172 4.36 -6.66 7.88
CA LEU A 172 3.22 -6.32 7.02
C LEU A 172 2.00 -7.18 7.33
N GLU A 173 2.18 -8.48 7.60
CA GLU A 173 1.07 -9.35 7.99
C GLU A 173 0.40 -8.89 9.29
N GLN A 174 1.20 -8.47 10.28
CA GLN A 174 0.68 -7.93 11.55
C GLN A 174 -0.13 -6.65 11.34
N ASN A 175 0.37 -5.71 10.53
CA ASN A 175 -0.35 -4.48 10.21
C ASN A 175 -1.63 -4.73 9.40
N ARG A 176 -1.59 -5.64 8.41
CA ARG A 176 -2.79 -6.02 7.64
C ARG A 176 -3.83 -6.70 8.52
N THR A 177 -3.41 -7.58 9.43
CA THR A 177 -4.31 -8.24 10.39
C THR A 177 -4.93 -7.25 11.37
N ALA A 178 -4.15 -6.27 11.85
CA ALA A 178 -4.66 -5.19 12.67
C ALA A 178 -5.72 -4.36 11.94
N LEU A 179 -5.44 -4.02 10.68
CA LEU A 179 -6.37 -3.29 9.82
C LEU A 179 -7.64 -4.10 9.53
N ASP A 180 -7.53 -5.41 9.23
CA ASP A 180 -8.68 -6.29 9.01
C ASP A 180 -9.57 -6.40 10.25
N LEU A 181 -8.97 -6.44 11.45
CA LEU A 181 -9.69 -6.46 12.72
C LEU A 181 -10.39 -5.12 13.02
N ALA A 182 -9.73 -4.00 12.73
CA ALA A 182 -10.33 -2.67 12.82
C ALA A 182 -11.50 -2.52 11.83
N ALA A 183 -11.32 -2.96 10.59
CA ALA A 183 -12.35 -2.94 9.55
C ALA A 183 -13.58 -3.74 9.94
N ARG A 184 -13.38 -4.94 10.49
CA ARG A 184 -14.50 -5.77 10.97
C ARG A 184 -15.25 -5.11 12.11
N LYS A 185 -14.55 -4.61 13.13
CA LYS A 185 -15.17 -3.91 14.26
C LYS A 185 -15.94 -2.66 13.79
N GLY A 186 -15.34 -1.86 12.91
CA GLY A 186 -15.97 -0.67 12.35
C GLY A 186 -17.21 -1.01 11.52
N PHE A 187 -17.17 -2.09 10.74
CA PHE A 187 -18.33 -2.57 9.99
C PHE A 187 -19.47 -3.04 10.90
N ASP A 188 -19.15 -3.83 11.92
CA ASP A 188 -20.15 -4.36 12.87
C ASP A 188 -20.81 -3.22 13.67
N MET A 189 -20.08 -2.16 14.01
CA MET A 189 -20.63 -0.96 14.68
C MET A 189 -21.52 -0.11 13.77
N SER A 190 -21.28 -0.16 12.46
CA SER A 190 -21.97 0.68 11.48
C SER A 190 -23.46 0.36 11.34
N ASN A 191 -23.92 -0.85 11.70
CA ASN A 191 -25.30 -1.31 11.50
C ASN A 191 -25.85 -1.06 10.08
N GLY A 192 -24.98 -1.06 9.07
CA GLY A 192 -25.34 -0.81 7.66
C GLY A 192 -25.48 0.66 7.26
N THR A 193 -25.16 1.62 8.12
CA THR A 193 -25.13 3.04 7.75
C THR A 193 -23.88 3.38 6.94
N GLU A 194 -24.05 4.11 5.83
CA GLU A 194 -22.92 4.60 5.04
C GLU A 194 -22.65 6.07 5.37
N SER A 195 -21.39 6.42 5.58
CA SER A 195 -20.92 7.80 5.71
C SER A 195 -20.30 8.27 4.41
N LYS A 196 -20.63 9.52 4.06
CA LYS A 196 -20.04 10.27 2.96
C LYS A 196 -18.90 11.11 3.52
N PHE A 197 -17.74 11.02 2.90
CA PHE A 197 -16.60 11.83 3.30
C PHE A 197 -15.78 12.27 2.10
N LEU A 198 -15.13 13.42 2.25
CA LEU A 198 -14.27 14.02 1.24
C LEU A 198 -12.83 13.98 1.73
N VAL A 199 -11.92 13.54 0.87
CA VAL A 199 -10.48 13.58 1.16
C VAL A 199 -9.83 14.60 0.24
N VAL A 200 -9.14 15.56 0.85
CA VAL A 200 -8.26 16.52 0.17
C VAL A 200 -6.84 15.96 0.22
N LEU A 201 -6.25 15.76 -0.95
CA LEU A 201 -4.90 15.26 -1.12
C LEU A 201 -3.86 16.38 -0.98
N SER A 202 -2.60 16.01 -0.81
CA SER A 202 -1.47 16.96 -0.73
C SER A 202 -1.27 17.81 -1.98
N ASP A 203 -1.81 17.39 -3.14
CA ASP A 203 -1.79 18.13 -4.39
C ASP A 203 -3.08 18.93 -4.65
N SER A 204 -3.90 19.13 -3.61
CA SER A 204 -5.18 19.85 -3.65
C SER A 204 -6.27 19.21 -4.52
N ARG A 205 -6.08 17.97 -5.00
CA ARG A 205 -7.17 17.16 -5.55
C ARG A 205 -8.13 16.75 -4.43
N MET A 206 -9.39 16.56 -4.78
CA MET A 206 -10.43 16.12 -3.84
C MET A 206 -11.08 14.84 -4.35
N ILE A 207 -11.32 13.92 -3.45
CA ILE A 207 -11.91 12.61 -3.75
C ILE A 207 -13.15 12.46 -2.89
N ALA A 208 -14.27 12.13 -3.54
CA ALA A 208 -15.49 11.74 -2.86
C ALA A 208 -15.37 10.27 -2.46
N MET A 209 -15.67 9.94 -1.21
CA MET A 209 -15.61 8.58 -0.73
C MET A 209 -16.87 8.21 0.05
N HIS A 210 -17.27 6.96 -0.09
CA HIS A 210 -18.36 6.35 0.65
C HIS A 210 -17.82 5.14 1.40
N ALA A 211 -18.07 5.04 2.69
CA ALA A 211 -17.70 3.87 3.49
C ALA A 211 -18.74 3.66 4.60
N PRO A 212 -18.87 2.44 5.14
CA PRO A 212 -19.64 2.25 6.37
C PRO A 212 -19.08 3.13 7.49
N SER A 213 -19.96 3.77 8.25
CA SER A 213 -19.63 4.88 9.17
C SER A 213 -18.50 4.57 10.14
N GLY A 214 -18.55 3.38 10.77
CA GLY A 214 -17.53 2.95 11.71
C GLY A 214 -16.13 2.75 11.10
N LEU A 215 -15.99 2.59 9.78
CA LEU A 215 -14.67 2.47 9.14
C LEU A 215 -13.90 3.77 9.11
N VAL A 216 -14.58 4.92 9.00
CA VAL A 216 -13.91 6.21 8.85
C VAL A 216 -12.99 6.45 10.04
N GLN A 217 -13.53 6.31 11.25
CA GLN A 217 -12.75 6.46 12.47
C GLN A 217 -11.78 5.29 12.71
N ALA A 218 -12.24 4.04 12.56
CA ALA A 218 -11.46 2.87 12.95
C ALA A 218 -10.28 2.56 12.01
N CYS A 219 -10.40 2.88 10.72
CA CYS A 219 -9.42 2.50 9.70
C CYS A 219 -8.71 3.68 9.03
N PHE A 220 -9.43 4.77 8.72
CA PHE A 220 -8.88 5.88 7.93
C PHE A 220 -8.29 6.99 8.78
N VAL A 221 -8.81 7.18 10.00
CA VAL A 221 -8.30 8.19 10.95
C VAL A 221 -7.33 7.55 11.93
N GLN A 222 -7.76 6.54 12.68
CA GLN A 222 -6.89 5.90 13.67
C GLN A 222 -5.89 4.92 13.04
N LYS A 223 -4.64 4.90 13.55
CA LYS A 223 -3.63 3.89 13.20
C LYS A 223 -4.01 2.57 13.89
N PRO A 224 -4.40 1.49 13.17
CA PRO A 224 -4.67 0.21 13.78
C PRO A 224 -3.39 -0.34 14.43
N GLN A 225 -3.49 -0.80 15.68
CA GLN A 225 -2.34 -1.32 16.40
C GLN A 225 -2.22 -2.85 16.20
N PRO A 226 -1.00 -3.37 16.02
CA PRO A 226 -0.76 -4.81 15.95
C PRO A 226 -1.17 -5.49 17.25
N GLN A 227 -1.65 -6.74 17.16
CA GLN A 227 -2.20 -7.50 18.29
C GLN A 227 -1.14 -7.76 19.38
N ASP A 228 0.09 -8.05 18.96
CA ASP A 228 1.22 -8.33 19.84
C ASP A 228 2.34 -7.28 19.70
N PRO A 229 2.28 -6.15 20.44
CA PRO A 229 3.27 -5.08 20.33
C PRO A 229 4.71 -5.52 20.65
N ARG A 230 4.87 -6.49 21.57
CA ARG A 230 6.18 -7.02 21.94
C ARG A 230 6.81 -7.82 20.81
N LEU A 231 6.05 -8.75 20.22
CA LEU A 231 6.52 -9.53 19.08
C LEU A 231 6.85 -8.60 17.91
N TYR A 232 5.96 -7.65 17.62
CA TYR A 232 6.17 -6.64 16.60
C TYR A 232 7.49 -5.88 16.78
N TYR A 233 7.76 -5.40 17.99
CA TYR A 233 9.01 -4.70 18.32
C TYR A 233 10.24 -5.61 18.20
N THR A 234 10.19 -6.83 18.73
CA THR A 234 11.33 -7.77 18.65
C THR A 234 11.70 -8.13 17.22
N VAL A 235 10.71 -8.39 16.35
CA VAL A 235 10.92 -8.68 14.94
C VAL A 235 11.52 -7.48 14.22
N ARG A 236 11.12 -6.25 14.57
CA ARG A 236 11.75 -5.03 14.05
C ARG A 236 13.20 -4.87 14.50
N MET A 237 13.53 -5.22 15.74
CA MET A 237 14.91 -5.21 16.23
C MET A 237 15.78 -6.24 15.49
N ILE A 238 15.23 -7.41 15.16
CA ILE A 238 15.88 -8.39 14.29
C ILE A 238 16.11 -7.78 12.89
N GLY A 239 15.15 -7.02 12.37
CA GLY A 239 15.29 -6.26 11.12
C GLY A 239 16.46 -5.27 11.15
N TRP A 240 16.60 -4.51 12.24
CA TRP A 240 17.72 -3.58 12.44
C TRP A 240 19.07 -4.29 12.51
N ALA A 241 19.15 -5.37 13.29
CA ALA A 241 20.36 -6.17 13.40
C ALA A 241 20.74 -6.80 12.05
N SER A 242 19.75 -7.33 11.33
CA SER A 242 19.95 -7.86 9.98
C SER A 242 20.48 -6.78 9.05
N PHE A 243 19.84 -5.62 8.98
CA PHE A 243 20.30 -4.51 8.14
C PHE A 243 21.75 -4.10 8.43
N ALA A 244 22.15 -4.04 9.70
CA ALA A 244 23.54 -3.74 10.07
C ALA A 244 24.52 -4.81 9.56
N VAL A 245 24.17 -6.10 9.68
CA VAL A 245 24.96 -7.19 9.11
C VAL A 245 25.02 -7.07 7.59
N GLN A 246 23.91 -6.79 6.91
CA GLN A 246 23.85 -6.59 5.47
C GLN A 246 24.80 -5.48 5.01
N ALA A 247 24.75 -4.33 5.68
CA ALA A 247 25.54 -3.14 5.34
C ALA A 247 27.05 -3.43 5.40
N VAL A 248 27.50 -4.05 6.50
CA VAL A 248 28.92 -4.40 6.69
C VAL A 248 29.34 -5.50 5.71
N SER A 249 28.54 -6.57 5.61
CA SER A 249 28.90 -7.74 4.81
C SER A 249 28.94 -7.43 3.32
N LEU A 250 28.05 -6.58 2.82
CA LEU A 250 28.09 -6.16 1.43
C LEU A 250 29.34 -5.33 1.12
N GLY A 251 29.70 -4.38 1.98
CA GLY A 251 30.91 -3.57 1.83
C GLY A 251 32.19 -4.41 1.76
N MET A 252 32.19 -5.58 2.41
CA MET A 252 33.31 -6.51 2.44
C MET A 252 33.24 -7.64 1.39
N SER A 253 32.10 -7.81 0.72
CA SER A 253 31.88 -8.86 -0.28
C SER A 253 32.63 -8.59 -1.60
N GLY A 254 32.81 -9.63 -2.42
CA GLY A 254 33.46 -9.50 -3.72
C GLY A 254 32.65 -8.62 -4.69
N LEU A 255 33.33 -7.93 -5.62
CA LEU A 255 32.71 -6.97 -6.53
C LEU A 255 31.54 -7.58 -7.35
N ALA A 256 31.71 -8.82 -7.82
CA ALA A 256 30.65 -9.52 -8.56
C ALA A 256 29.39 -9.72 -7.69
N THR A 257 29.56 -10.16 -6.43
CA THR A 257 28.47 -10.31 -5.46
C THR A 257 27.80 -8.97 -5.17
N GLN A 258 28.59 -7.91 -5.02
CA GLN A 258 28.07 -6.55 -4.80
C GLN A 258 27.17 -6.10 -5.95
N ILE A 259 27.65 -6.22 -7.19
CA ILE A 259 26.91 -5.80 -8.38
C ILE A 259 25.60 -6.59 -8.51
N ILE A 260 25.65 -7.93 -8.38
CA ILE A 260 24.46 -8.78 -8.49
C ILE A 260 23.44 -8.46 -7.39
N THR A 261 23.92 -8.26 -6.15
CA THR A 261 23.06 -7.89 -5.02
C THR A 261 22.37 -6.54 -5.27
N VAL A 262 23.13 -5.52 -5.66
CA VAL A 262 22.60 -4.18 -5.92
C VAL A 262 21.60 -4.22 -7.08
N LEU A 263 21.92 -4.89 -8.19
CA LEU A 263 21.01 -5.03 -9.32
C LEU A 263 19.71 -5.73 -8.94
N LEU A 264 19.79 -6.79 -8.14
CA LEU A 264 18.61 -7.51 -7.64
C LEU A 264 17.73 -6.58 -6.77
N MET A 265 18.33 -5.87 -5.82
CA MET A 265 17.59 -4.97 -4.92
C MET A 265 16.98 -3.77 -5.64
N VAL A 266 17.73 -3.13 -6.55
CA VAL A 266 17.24 -2.02 -7.36
C VAL A 266 16.09 -2.48 -8.26
N SER A 267 16.25 -3.60 -8.96
CA SER A 267 15.20 -4.14 -9.84
C SER A 267 13.93 -4.46 -9.06
N ALA A 268 14.05 -5.14 -7.91
CA ALA A 268 12.92 -5.42 -7.03
C ALA A 268 12.24 -4.14 -6.53
N THR A 269 13.02 -3.12 -6.15
CA THR A 269 12.49 -1.83 -5.67
C THR A 269 11.76 -1.08 -6.76
N VAL A 270 12.29 -1.08 -7.99
CA VAL A 270 11.66 -0.48 -9.17
C VAL A 270 10.34 -1.19 -9.49
N LEU A 271 10.33 -2.53 -9.51
CA LEU A 271 9.10 -3.30 -9.77
C LEU A 271 8.03 -3.04 -8.68
N MET A 272 8.44 -2.89 -7.42
CA MET A 272 7.55 -2.53 -6.31
C MET A 272 7.00 -1.11 -6.45
N HIS A 273 7.84 -0.16 -6.85
CA HIS A 273 7.43 1.23 -7.07
C HIS A 273 6.40 1.35 -8.20
N PHE A 274 6.60 0.62 -9.30
CA PHE A 274 5.63 0.53 -10.41
C PHE A 274 4.41 -0.37 -10.10
N GLN A 275 4.26 -0.83 -8.85
CA GLN A 275 3.10 -1.58 -8.37
C GLN A 275 2.85 -2.87 -9.16
N VAL A 276 3.91 -3.50 -9.68
CA VAL A 276 3.78 -4.70 -10.51
C VAL A 276 3.15 -5.84 -9.72
N GLY A 277 2.02 -6.34 -10.22
CA GLY A 277 1.26 -7.42 -9.58
C GLY A 277 0.52 -7.01 -8.29
N CYS A 278 0.36 -5.72 -8.01
CA CYS A 278 -0.50 -5.23 -6.93
C CYS A 278 -1.97 -5.24 -7.37
N ASP A 279 -2.86 -5.62 -6.45
CA ASP A 279 -4.31 -5.44 -6.61
C ASP A 279 -4.78 -4.33 -5.66
N ASP A 280 -4.74 -3.09 -6.13
CA ASP A 280 -5.08 -1.91 -5.33
C ASP A 280 -6.56 -1.82 -4.95
N THR A 281 -7.41 -2.70 -5.51
CA THR A 281 -8.81 -2.80 -5.12
C THR A 281 -8.99 -3.52 -3.79
N ILE A 282 -7.97 -4.23 -3.31
CA ILE A 282 -8.03 -5.03 -2.08
C ILE A 282 -6.91 -4.60 -1.13
N ILE A 283 -7.30 -4.19 0.07
CA ILE A 283 -6.38 -3.80 1.15
C ILE A 283 -6.53 -4.82 2.28
N GLY A 284 -5.40 -5.37 2.74
CA GLY A 284 -5.41 -6.46 3.72
C GLY A 284 -6.09 -7.70 3.15
N ARG A 285 -7.08 -8.25 3.87
CA ARG A 285 -7.86 -9.43 3.44
C ARG A 285 -9.35 -9.16 3.31
N ARG A 286 -9.83 -7.98 3.75
CA ARG A 286 -11.26 -7.69 3.86
C ARG A 286 -11.70 -6.34 3.31
N LEU A 287 -10.81 -5.35 3.29
CA LEU A 287 -11.16 -4.02 2.79
C LEU A 287 -11.09 -4.01 1.27
N LYS A 288 -12.16 -3.54 0.65
CA LYS A 288 -12.24 -3.38 -0.79
C LYS A 288 -12.48 -1.92 -1.15
N ALA A 289 -11.69 -1.40 -2.07
CA ALA A 289 -11.81 -0.07 -2.63
C ALA A 289 -12.25 -0.17 -4.09
N GLN A 290 -13.44 0.33 -4.40
CA GLN A 290 -13.96 0.38 -5.77
C GLN A 290 -13.94 1.81 -6.29
N GLN A 291 -12.97 2.10 -7.14
CA GLN A 291 -12.89 3.38 -7.84
C GLN A 291 -13.92 3.42 -8.97
N HIS A 292 -14.69 4.49 -9.01
CA HIS A 292 -15.61 4.82 -10.08
C HIS A 292 -15.20 6.17 -10.68
N GLU A 293 -14.94 6.17 -11.98
CA GLU A 293 -14.71 7.38 -12.77
C GLU A 293 -15.94 7.62 -13.63
N ARG A 294 -16.52 8.83 -13.60
CA ARG A 294 -17.75 9.14 -14.33
C ARG A 294 -17.55 10.18 -15.44
N GLY A 295 -16.34 10.73 -15.61
CA GLY A 295 -15.98 11.67 -16.67
C GLY A 295 -16.40 13.14 -16.43
N GLY A 296 -16.71 13.52 -15.19
CA GLY A 296 -17.03 14.88 -14.79
C GLY A 296 -15.85 15.85 -14.99
N THR A 297 -16.14 17.06 -15.44
CA THR A 297 -15.13 18.07 -15.80
C THR A 297 -14.96 19.14 -14.74
N ARG A 298 -15.98 19.35 -13.90
CA ARG A 298 -15.98 20.41 -12.88
C ARG A 298 -15.97 19.78 -11.49
N ARG A 299 -15.31 20.44 -10.54
CA ARG A 299 -15.33 20.07 -9.11
C ARG A 299 -16.76 19.97 -8.53
N GLN A 300 -17.71 20.72 -9.10
CA GLN A 300 -19.12 20.62 -8.75
C GLN A 300 -19.69 19.22 -9.00
N ASP A 301 -19.22 18.50 -10.03
CA ASP A 301 -19.68 17.15 -10.37
C ASP A 301 -19.33 16.15 -9.25
N LEU A 302 -18.20 16.37 -8.55
CA LEU A 302 -17.83 15.64 -7.33
C LEU A 302 -18.82 15.85 -6.18
N TYR A 303 -19.34 17.05 -5.99
CA TYR A 303 -20.35 17.31 -4.96
C TYR A 303 -21.73 16.74 -5.33
N VAL A 304 -22.01 16.67 -6.62
CA VAL A 304 -23.23 16.02 -7.13
C VAL A 304 -23.16 14.51 -6.88
N SER A 305 -22.00 13.88 -7.04
CA SER A 305 -21.83 12.43 -6.83
C SER A 305 -22.04 12.00 -5.37
N LEU A 306 -21.77 12.89 -4.41
CA LEU A 306 -21.99 12.63 -2.99
C LEU A 306 -23.48 12.58 -2.61
N GLN A 307 -24.38 13.15 -3.42
CA GLN A 307 -25.83 13.24 -3.11
C GLN A 307 -26.07 13.78 -1.69
N LEU A 308 -25.50 14.95 -1.39
CA LEU A 308 -25.54 15.57 -0.07
C LEU A 308 -26.97 15.85 0.41
N GLU A 309 -27.26 15.70 1.68
CA GLU A 309 -28.48 16.21 2.31
C GLU A 309 -28.34 17.71 2.65
N GLU A 310 -29.44 18.37 3.04
CA GLU A 310 -29.42 19.82 3.34
C GLU A 310 -28.46 20.17 4.50
N HIS A 311 -28.44 19.33 5.55
CA HIS A 311 -27.52 19.50 6.68
C HIS A 311 -26.06 19.22 6.31
N GLU A 312 -25.84 18.30 5.37
CA GLU A 312 -24.52 17.98 4.81
C GLU A 312 -24.00 19.14 3.94
N GLU A 313 -24.87 19.75 3.12
CA GLU A 313 -24.56 20.96 2.36
C GLU A 313 -24.20 22.14 3.27
N GLU A 314 -24.90 22.30 4.39
CA GLU A 314 -24.58 23.34 5.37
C GLU A 314 -23.19 23.12 5.99
N SER A 315 -22.84 21.88 6.31
CA SER A 315 -21.49 21.53 6.81
C SER A 315 -20.41 21.87 5.78
N MET A 316 -20.64 21.55 4.51
CA MET A 316 -19.73 21.88 3.41
C MET A 316 -19.57 23.38 3.17
N LEU A 317 -20.62 24.17 3.39
CA LEU A 317 -20.58 25.63 3.37
C LEU A 317 -19.73 26.19 4.52
N ARG A 318 -19.93 25.68 5.76
CA ARG A 318 -19.16 26.10 6.93
C ARG A 318 -17.66 25.81 6.77
N TRP A 319 -17.31 24.72 6.10
CA TRP A 319 -15.92 24.36 5.79
C TRP A 319 -15.35 25.08 4.57
N ASN A 320 -16.11 25.99 3.95
CA ASN A 320 -15.71 26.70 2.73
C ASN A 320 -15.36 25.77 1.55
N LEU A 321 -15.95 24.57 1.52
CA LEU A 321 -15.77 23.62 0.41
C LEU A 321 -16.74 23.92 -0.74
N MET A 322 -17.92 24.43 -0.43
CA MET A 322 -18.89 24.90 -1.42
C MET A 322 -18.94 26.44 -1.45
N PRO A 323 -19.26 27.06 -2.61
CA PRO A 323 -19.41 28.51 -2.70
C PRO A 323 -20.53 29.03 -1.80
N HIS A 324 -20.26 30.10 -1.03
CA HIS A 324 -21.27 30.77 -0.21
C HIS A 324 -22.46 31.23 -1.06
N LYS A 325 -23.67 31.00 -0.55
CA LYS A 325 -24.94 31.44 -1.16
C LYS A 325 -25.03 32.97 -1.06
N THR A 326 -24.45 33.66 -2.05
CA THR A 326 -24.45 35.12 -2.16
C THR A 326 -25.35 35.58 -3.32
N PRO A 327 -25.88 36.82 -3.29
CA PRO A 327 -26.75 37.36 -4.36
C PRO A 327 -26.00 37.71 -5.66
N VAL A 328 -24.76 37.23 -5.82
CA VAL A 328 -23.96 37.48 -7.02
C VAL A 328 -24.37 36.49 -8.12
N PRO A 329 -24.56 36.92 -9.38
CA PRO A 329 -25.04 36.05 -10.46
C PRO A 329 -24.24 34.76 -10.68
N ALA A 330 -22.93 34.79 -10.40
CA ALA A 330 -22.06 33.62 -10.51
C ALA A 330 -22.37 32.55 -9.45
N SER A 331 -22.65 32.96 -8.21
CA SER A 331 -23.06 32.07 -7.11
C SER A 331 -24.41 31.43 -7.42
N GLU A 332 -25.40 32.23 -7.82
CA GLU A 332 -26.73 31.73 -8.16
C GLU A 332 -26.70 30.73 -9.32
N ARG A 333 -25.90 31.00 -10.37
CA ARG A 333 -25.71 30.08 -11.49
C ARG A 333 -25.12 28.75 -11.02
N TRP A 334 -24.09 28.80 -10.17
CA TRP A 334 -23.45 27.59 -9.65
C TRP A 334 -24.46 26.73 -8.86
N TRP A 335 -25.24 27.33 -7.96
CA TRP A 335 -26.22 26.60 -7.17
C TRP A 335 -27.36 26.03 -8.03
N ARG A 336 -27.82 26.78 -9.04
CA ARG A 336 -28.83 26.28 -9.99
C ARG A 336 -28.32 25.05 -10.75
N GLU A 337 -27.15 25.15 -11.36
CA GLU A 337 -26.52 24.03 -12.08
C GLU A 337 -26.28 22.83 -11.15
N TYR A 338 -25.93 23.08 -9.88
CA TYR A 338 -25.71 22.03 -8.89
C TYR A 338 -27.00 21.25 -8.61
N TYR A 339 -28.10 21.94 -8.31
CA TYR A 339 -29.37 21.29 -7.99
C TYR A 339 -29.99 20.58 -9.21
N GLU A 340 -29.86 21.16 -10.41
CA GLU A 340 -30.29 20.53 -11.66
C GLU A 340 -29.56 19.19 -11.87
N LYS A 341 -28.22 19.21 -11.82
CA LYS A 341 -27.40 18.00 -11.95
C LYS A 341 -27.65 16.99 -10.83
N LYS A 342 -27.81 17.46 -9.58
CA LYS A 342 -28.11 16.61 -8.42
C LYS A 342 -29.41 15.84 -8.62
N LYS A 343 -30.44 16.50 -9.15
CA LYS A 343 -31.73 15.87 -9.46
C LYS A 343 -31.60 14.84 -10.58
N GLU A 344 -31.00 15.22 -11.71
CA GLU A 344 -30.76 14.30 -12.83
C GLU A 344 -29.98 13.06 -12.41
N PHE A 345 -28.98 13.27 -11.56
CA PHE A 345 -28.15 12.21 -11.01
C PHE A 345 -28.96 11.27 -10.09
N GLY A 346 -29.72 11.82 -9.15
CA GLY A 346 -30.55 11.03 -8.25
C GLY A 346 -31.61 10.20 -8.98
N ASP A 347 -32.17 10.73 -10.07
CA ASP A 347 -33.12 10.01 -10.92
C ASP A 347 -32.46 8.87 -11.69
N ARG A 348 -31.21 9.06 -12.15
CA ARG A 348 -30.41 8.00 -12.80
C ARG A 348 -30.08 6.84 -11.87
N GLU A 349 -29.63 7.12 -10.64
CA GLU A 349 -29.31 6.06 -9.69
C GLU A 349 -30.55 5.23 -9.31
N LYS A 350 -31.69 5.88 -9.05
CA LYS A 350 -32.96 5.18 -8.79
C LYS A 350 -33.37 4.27 -9.95
N ASN A 351 -33.14 4.70 -11.20
CA ASN A 351 -33.45 3.89 -12.38
C ASN A 351 -32.49 2.70 -12.55
N LEU A 352 -31.22 2.85 -12.20
CA LEU A 352 -30.23 1.77 -12.17
C LEU A 352 -30.60 0.72 -11.11
N GLU A 353 -30.94 1.14 -9.90
CA GLU A 353 -31.36 0.24 -8.82
C GLU A 353 -32.63 -0.55 -9.17
N LYS A 354 -33.61 0.11 -9.81
CA LYS A 354 -34.80 -0.57 -10.35
C LYS A 354 -34.46 -1.61 -11.41
N LYS A 355 -33.51 -1.31 -12.30
CA LYS A 355 -33.11 -2.26 -13.36
C LYS A 355 -32.38 -3.48 -12.77
N VAL A 356 -31.52 -3.28 -11.77
CA VAL A 356 -30.81 -4.38 -11.08
C VAL A 356 -31.79 -5.25 -10.30
N SER A 357 -32.72 -4.66 -9.54
CA SER A 357 -33.74 -5.42 -8.79
C SER A 357 -34.67 -6.20 -9.70
N VAL A 358 -35.08 -5.66 -10.85
CA VAL A 358 -35.87 -6.41 -11.85
C VAL A 358 -35.06 -7.57 -12.44
N SER A 359 -33.76 -7.39 -12.69
CA SER A 359 -32.91 -8.45 -13.25
C SER A 359 -32.69 -9.61 -12.27
N VAL A 360 -32.56 -9.33 -10.97
CA VAL A 360 -32.40 -10.36 -9.92
C VAL A 360 -33.72 -11.11 -9.65
N VAL A 361 -34.87 -10.47 -9.86
CA VAL A 361 -36.19 -11.12 -9.71
C VAL A 361 -36.56 -12.00 -10.92
N VAL A 362 -35.93 -11.78 -12.08
CA VAL A 362 -36.18 -12.54 -13.32
C VAL A 362 -35.31 -13.82 -13.43
N ASP A 363 -34.49 -14.13 -12.42
CA ASP A 363 -33.85 -15.46 -12.25
C ASP A 363 -34.55 -16.35 -11.18
N PRO A 364 -35.82 -16.79 -11.34
CA PRO A 364 -36.40 -17.85 -10.52
C PRO A 364 -36.18 -19.27 -11.11
N CYS A 365 -35.39 -19.43 -12.18
CA CYS A 365 -35.08 -20.75 -12.74
C CYS A 365 -33.60 -21.07 -12.57
N GLY A 366 -33.28 -21.69 -11.44
CA GLY A 366 -32.10 -22.54 -11.34
C GLY A 366 -32.21 -23.67 -12.38
N SER A 367 -31.44 -23.56 -13.46
CA SER A 367 -31.07 -24.70 -14.28
C SER A 367 -29.96 -25.46 -13.58
N VAL A 368 -30.36 -26.63 -13.09
CA VAL A 368 -29.65 -27.82 -12.60
C VAL A 368 -28.23 -27.99 -13.14
#